data_AF-A0AAE0AJS1-F1
#
_entry.id   AF-A0AAE0AJS1-F1
#
_cell.length_a   1.000
_cell.length_b   1.000
_cell.length_c   1.000
_cell.angle_alpha   90.00
_cell.angle_beta   90.00
_cell.angle_gamma   90.00
#
_symmetry.space_group_name_H-M   'P 1'
#
loop_
_entity.id
_entity.type
_entity.pdbx_description
1 polymer ?
#
loop_
_entity_poly.entity_id
_entity_poly.type
_entity_poly.pdbx_seq_one_letter_code
_entity_poly.pdbx_strand_id
1 'polypeptide(L)'
;MEQIIGSYFRDLFQTCSPSQTDLSSVLEGVCPKLSSVMSCFVDSAFTSEEVKKAIFEMGATKAPGKDGLPALFYQHFWDKVGSSVILACLVC
;
A
#
# COMPACT_ATOMS: atom_id res chain seq x y z
N MET A 1 3.73 -19.92 -17.82
CA MET A 1 2.83 -19.01 -18.58
C MET A 1 2.65 -17.68 -17.86
N GLU A 2 2.29 -17.68 -16.56
CA GLU A 2 2.16 -16.45 -15.75
C GLU A 2 3.41 -15.55 -15.77
N GLN A 3 4.62 -16.12 -15.69
CA GLN A 3 5.86 -15.33 -15.71
C GLN A 3 6.10 -14.58 -17.03
N ILE A 4 5.69 -15.15 -18.17
CA ILE A 4 5.85 -14.54 -19.50
C ILE A 4 4.84 -13.41 -19.70
N ILE A 5 3.59 -13.62 -19.29
CA ILE A 5 2.56 -12.58 -19.31
C ILE A 5 2.93 -11.44 -18.36
N GLY A 6 3.43 -11.79 -17.17
CA GLY A 6 3.88 -10.83 -16.17
C GLY A 6 5.07 -9.99 -16.62
N SER A 7 6.06 -10.57 -17.32
CA SER A 7 7.19 -9.80 -17.86
C SER A 7 6.75 -8.91 -19.02
N TYR A 8 5.95 -9.44 -19.94
CA TYR A 8 5.45 -8.68 -21.10
C TYR A 8 4.70 -7.41 -20.68
N PHE A 9 3.74 -7.52 -19.75
CA PHE A 9 2.99 -6.35 -19.30
C PHE A 9 3.79 -5.43 -18.39
N ARG A 10 4.75 -5.97 -17.63
CA ARG A 10 5.69 -5.13 -16.88
C ARG A 10 6.48 -4.25 -17.84
N ASP A 11 7.06 -4.84 -18.87
CA ASP A 11 7.85 -4.10 -19.87
C ASP A 11 6.98 -3.10 -20.66
N LEU A 12 5.73 -3.47 -20.97
CA LEU A 12 4.79 -2.63 -21.68
C LEU A 12 4.34 -1.39 -20.87
N PHE A 13 4.12 -1.55 -19.57
CA PHE A 13 3.61 -0.50 -18.68
C PHE A 13 4.69 0.19 -17.85
N GLN A 14 5.96 -0.20 -17.98
CA GLN A 14 7.07 0.45 -17.33
C GLN A 14 7.55 1.62 -18.18
N THR A 15 7.62 2.81 -17.59
CA THR A 15 8.24 3.97 -18.23
C THR A 15 9.77 3.85 -18.14
N CYS A 16 10.46 4.11 -19.25
CA CYS A 16 11.92 4.08 -19.33
C CYS A 16 12.51 5.33 -18.67
N SER A 17 12.46 5.43 -17.34
CA SER A 17 13.11 6.50 -16.55
C SER A 17 12.84 7.91 -17.10
N PRO A 18 11.59 8.39 -17.05
CA PRO A 18 11.22 9.69 -17.60
C PRO A 18 12.02 10.81 -16.92
N SER A 19 12.45 11.80 -17.70
CA SER A 19 13.11 12.98 -17.15
C SER A 19 12.13 13.85 -16.38
N GLN A 20 12.64 14.76 -15.54
CA GLN A 20 11.81 15.73 -14.83
C GLN A 20 10.96 16.58 -15.81
N THR A 21 11.49 16.86 -17.01
CA THR A 21 10.81 17.58 -18.07
C THR A 21 9.62 16.78 -18.62
N ASP A 22 9.80 15.49 -18.85
CA ASP A 22 8.72 14.61 -19.34
C ASP A 22 7.57 14.56 -18.32
N LEU A 23 7.88 14.39 -17.04
CA LEU A 23 6.89 14.40 -15.96
C LEU A 23 6.14 15.73 -15.86
N SER A 24 6.87 16.86 -15.97
CA SER A 24 6.27 18.18 -15.91
C SER A 24 5.30 18.46 -17.08
N SER A 25 5.59 17.92 -18.27
CA SER A 25 4.71 18.05 -19.44
C SER A 25 3.40 17.25 -19.28
N VAL A 26 3.47 16.05 -18.70
CA VAL A 26 2.29 15.20 -18.48
C VAL A 26 1.40 15.77 -17.36
N LEU A 27 2.00 16.41 -16.37
CA LEU A 27 1.29 17.03 -15.24
C LEU A 27 0.81 18.46 -15.56
N GLU A 28 1.01 18.96 -16.77
CA GLU A 28 0.55 20.28 -17.18
C GLU A 28 -0.97 20.39 -17.04
N GLY A 29 -1.43 21.39 -16.28
CA GLY A 29 -2.86 21.58 -15.96
C GLY A 29 -3.36 20.79 -14.73
N VAL A 30 -2.53 19.95 -14.11
CA VAL A 30 -2.86 19.28 -12.84
C VAL A 30 -2.45 20.19 -11.68
N CYS A 31 -3.45 20.78 -11.02
CA CYS A 31 -3.21 21.56 -9.81
C CYS A 31 -3.01 20.64 -8.59
N PRO A 32 -1.95 20.83 -7.78
CA PRO A 32 -1.78 20.12 -6.52
C PRO A 32 -2.98 20.38 -5.59
N LYS A 33 -3.69 19.32 -5.20
CA LYS A 33 -4.85 19.40 -4.28
C LYS A 33 -4.46 19.23 -2.81
N LEU A 34 -3.28 18.70 -2.54
CA LEU A 34 -2.78 18.51 -1.18
C LEU A 34 -2.06 19.78 -0.73
N SER A 35 -2.39 20.25 0.46
CA SER A 35 -1.55 21.25 1.12
C SER A 35 -0.19 20.63 1.47
N SER A 36 0.83 21.46 1.69
CA SER A 36 2.16 20.98 2.11
C SER A 36 2.09 20.10 3.37
N VAL A 37 1.20 20.45 4.31
CA VAL A 37 0.95 19.66 5.52
C VAL A 37 0.33 18.30 5.20
N MET A 38 -0.63 18.24 4.28
CA MET A 38 -1.24 16.98 3.86
C MET A 38 -0.26 16.09 3.11
N SER A 39 0.60 16.68 2.27
CA SER A 39 1.67 15.93 1.60
C SER A 39 2.60 15.30 2.63
N CYS A 40 3.08 16.09 3.59
CA CYS A 40 3.94 15.61 4.67
C CYS A 40 3.27 14.49 5.50
N PHE A 41 1.97 14.61 5.76
CA PHE A 41 1.21 13.56 6.43
C PHE A 41 1.13 12.27 5.61
N VAL A 42 0.84 12.36 4.31
CA VAL A 42 0.77 11.18 3.41
C VAL A 42 2.14 10.52 3.23
N ASP A 43 3.22 11.32 3.24
CA ASP A 43 4.59 10.82 3.14
C ASP A 43 5.15 10.28 4.48
N SER A 44 4.40 10.44 5.58
CA SER A 44 4.85 9.97 6.89
C SER A 44 4.73 8.46 7.04
N ALA A 45 5.62 7.87 7.84
CA ALA A 45 5.58 6.44 8.14
C ALA A 45 4.35 6.10 8.99
N PHE A 46 3.74 4.95 8.70
CA PHE A 46 2.64 4.44 9.51
C PHE A 46 3.10 4.14 10.95
N THR A 47 2.16 4.24 11.88
CA THR A 47 2.34 3.90 13.29
C THR A 47 1.79 2.51 13.61
N SER A 48 2.26 1.90 14.71
CA SER A 48 1.71 0.65 15.23
C SER A 48 0.21 0.73 15.51
N GLU A 49 -0.25 1.89 15.98
CA GLU A 49 -1.62 2.20 16.31
C GLU A 49 -2.49 2.23 15.05
N GLU A 50 -2.00 2.84 13.97
CA GLU A 50 -2.68 2.86 12.67
C GLU A 50 -2.80 1.47 12.07
N VAL A 51 -1.74 0.64 12.15
CA VAL A 51 -1.79 -0.75 11.68
C VAL A 51 -2.84 -1.54 12.44
N LYS A 52 -2.85 -1.46 13.78
CA LYS A 52 -3.86 -2.11 14.60
C LYS A 52 -5.26 -1.61 14.26
N LYS A 53 -5.45 -0.29 14.22
CA LYS A 53 -6.74 0.33 13.93
C LYS A 53 -7.28 -0.12 12.58
N ALA A 54 -6.46 -0.08 11.53
CA ALA A 54 -6.86 -0.51 10.19
C ALA A 54 -7.37 -1.96 10.20
N ILE A 55 -6.68 -2.87 10.87
CA ILE A 55 -7.09 -4.29 10.96
C ILE A 55 -8.42 -4.44 11.70
N PHE A 56 -8.67 -3.67 12.75
CA PHE A 56 -9.93 -3.73 13.51
C PHE A 56 -11.10 -3.00 12.83
N GLU A 57 -10.82 -2.08 11.90
CA GLU A 57 -11.82 -1.45 11.03
C GLU A 57 -12.21 -2.32 9.84
N MET A 58 -11.40 -3.35 9.50
CA MET A 58 -11.75 -4.30 8.46
C MET A 58 -12.96 -5.16 8.87
N GLY A 59 -13.87 -5.39 7.92
CA GLY A 59 -14.97 -6.33 8.11
C GLY A 59 -14.43 -7.75 8.34
N ALA A 60 -14.79 -8.35 9.48
CA ALA A 60 -14.24 -9.61 9.97
C ALA A 60 -14.30 -10.77 8.94
N THR A 61 -15.39 -10.86 8.18
CA THR A 61 -15.67 -11.92 7.19
C THR A 61 -15.43 -11.48 5.74
N LYS A 62 -14.69 -10.39 5.52
CA LYS A 62 -14.29 -9.99 4.17
C LYS A 62 -13.46 -11.09 3.50
N ALA A 63 -13.47 -11.08 2.16
CA ALA A 63 -12.71 -12.01 1.35
C ALA A 63 -11.23 -12.02 1.79
N PRO A 64 -10.62 -13.22 1.96
CA PRO A 64 -9.25 -13.33 2.40
C PRO A 64 -8.28 -12.81 1.33
N GLY A 65 -7.09 -12.42 1.78
CA GLY A 65 -5.99 -12.09 0.88
C GLY A 65 -5.37 -13.34 0.26
N LYS A 66 -4.18 -13.17 -0.33
CA LYS A 66 -3.37 -14.28 -0.84
C LYS A 66 -2.99 -15.31 0.24
N ASP A 67 -3.03 -14.89 1.50
CA ASP A 67 -2.79 -15.72 2.69
C ASP A 67 -3.93 -16.69 3.00
N GLY A 68 -5.12 -16.50 2.42
CA GLY A 68 -6.30 -17.34 2.68
C GLY A 68 -6.94 -17.11 4.05
N LEU A 69 -6.48 -16.10 4.81
CA LEU A 69 -6.98 -15.83 6.16
C LEU A 69 -7.92 -14.60 6.16
N PRO A 70 -9.11 -14.68 6.76
CA PRO A 70 -9.99 -13.53 6.90
C PRO A 70 -9.45 -12.56 7.96
N ALA A 71 -9.90 -11.29 7.91
CA ALA A 71 -9.53 -10.28 8.91
C ALA A 71 -9.84 -10.74 10.36
N LEU A 72 -10.90 -11.54 10.54
CA LEU A 72 -11.26 -12.12 11.84
C LEU A 72 -10.11 -12.89 12.50
N PHE A 73 -9.26 -13.57 11.73
CA PHE A 73 -8.11 -14.29 12.28
C PHE A 73 -7.16 -13.32 13.00
N TYR A 74 -6.79 -12.23 12.33
CA TYR A 74 -5.88 -11.22 12.87
C TYR A 74 -6.51 -10.47 14.05
N GLN A 75 -7.81 -10.17 13.98
CA GLN A 75 -8.55 -9.52 15.07
C GLN A 75 -8.63 -10.43 16.31
N HIS A 76 -8.94 -11.71 16.13
CA HIS A 76 -9.12 -12.66 17.23
C HIS A 76 -7.80 -13.09 17.87
N PHE A 77 -6.74 -13.27 17.07
CA PHE A 77 -5.43 -13.70 17.56
C PHE A 77 -4.44 -12.53 17.70
N TRP A 78 -4.92 -11.29 17.77
CA TRP A 78 -4.08 -10.09 17.79
C TRP A 78 -3.00 -10.14 18.88
N ASP A 79 -3.30 -10.66 20.07
CA ASP A 79 -2.34 -10.76 21.17
C ASP A 79 -1.17 -11.70 20.86
N LYS A 80 -1.32 -12.61 19.89
CA LYS A 80 -0.29 -13.55 19.46
C LYS A 80 0.46 -13.09 18.21
N VAL A 81 -0.25 -12.50 17.25
CA VAL A 81 0.31 -12.18 15.92
C VAL A 81 0.56 -10.69 15.70
N GLY A 82 0.00 -9.82 16.55
CA GLY A 82 -0.02 -8.36 16.34
C GLY A 82 1.37 -7.76 16.21
N SER A 83 2.34 -8.16 17.04
CA SER A 83 3.72 -7.67 16.94
C SER A 83 4.38 -8.04 15.61
N SER A 84 4.17 -9.27 15.13
CA SER A 84 4.72 -9.72 13.83
C SER A 84 4.07 -8.98 12.66
N VAL A 85 2.76 -8.73 12.75
CA VAL A 85 2.01 -7.98 11.73
C VAL A 85 2.47 -6.52 11.68
N ILE A 86 2.61 -5.86 12.83
CA ILE A 86 3.15 -4.50 12.90
C ILE A 86 4.55 -4.45 12.29
N LEU A 87 5.44 -5.38 12.66
CA LEU A 87 6.78 -5.42 12.10
C LEU A 87 6.76 -5.57 10.58
N ALA A 88 5.93 -6.47 10.05
CA ALA A 88 5.80 -6.68 8.61
C ALA A 88 5.26 -5.44 7.87
N CYS A 89 4.39 -4.65 8.50
CA CYS A 89 3.82 -3.43 7.91
C CYS A 89 4.77 -2.23 7.96
N LEU A 90 5.65 -2.15 8.97
CA LEU A 90 6.51 -0.97 9.18
C LEU A 90 7.93 -1.11 8.62
N VAL A 91 8.37 -2.33 8.27
CA VAL A 91 9.75 -2.62 7.85
C VAL A 91 9.85 -3.02 6.37
N CYS A 92 8.75 -2.98 5.63
CA CYS A 92 8.74 -3.21 4.17
C CYS A 92 9.08 -1.94 3.38
#